data_AF-A3DIA1-F1
#
_entry.id   AF-A3DIA1-F1
#
_cell.length_a   1.000
_cell.length_b   1.000
_cell.length_c   1.000
_cell.angle_alpha   90.00
_cell.angle_beta   90.00
_cell.angle_gamma   90.00
#
_symmetry.space_group_name_H-M   'P 1'
#
loop_
_entity.id
_entity.type
_entity.pdbx_description
1 polymer ?
#
loop_
_entity_poly.entity_id
_entity_poly.type
_entity_poly.pdbx_seq_one_letter_code
_entity_poly.pdbx_strand_id
1 'polypeptide(L)'
;MTKEQLMEMGLTEEQAEKVLVIYKEDLKSFIPKARFDEVNEAKKNLEEQLKDRDKQLKDLGEKVKDNEELTKQIKDLQEANKKAKEEYETKIKNLTLDNAIKLALKEHKAKYEDLLVNKFDREKLVIKDDGTIEGLNEQIAALKENYKDLFEQPLSGHTPNNTGDNPEGGELQQIANTIRQNLGF
;
A
#
# COMPACT_ATOMS: atom_id res chain seq x y z
N MET A 1 5.24 -9.30 15.12
CA MET A 1 6.38 -10.22 15.31
C MET A 1 7.49 -9.50 16.05
N THR A 2 8.07 -10.12 17.08
CA THR A 2 9.23 -9.58 17.83
C THR A 2 10.50 -10.41 17.57
N LYS A 3 11.67 -9.86 17.94
CA LYS A 3 12.97 -10.51 17.74
C LYS A 3 13.06 -11.83 18.53
N GLU A 4 12.49 -11.85 19.73
CA GLU A 4 12.46 -13.04 20.59
C GLU A 4 11.66 -14.19 19.97
N GLN A 5 10.52 -13.89 19.34
CA GLN A 5 9.68 -14.90 18.68
C GLN A 5 10.40 -15.55 17.48
N LEU A 6 11.19 -14.77 16.75
CA LEU A 6 12.00 -15.29 15.63
C LEU A 6 13.15 -16.17 16.10
N MET A 7 13.77 -15.80 17.22
CA MET A 7 14.84 -16.60 17.82
C MET A 7 14.31 -17.91 18.44
N GLU A 8 13.11 -17.90 19.04
CA GLU A 8 12.41 -19.12 19.49
C GLU A 8 12.08 -20.07 18.33
N MET A 9 11.82 -19.52 17.14
CA MET A 9 11.63 -20.30 15.91
C MET A 9 12.94 -20.85 15.32
N GLY A 10 14.08 -20.62 15.97
CA GLY A 10 15.38 -21.16 15.59
C GLY A 10 16.19 -20.29 14.63
N LEU A 11 15.78 -19.03 14.38
CA LEU A 11 16.61 -18.09 13.62
C LEU A 11 17.73 -17.53 14.48
N THR A 12 18.90 -17.32 13.86
CA THR A 12 20.00 -16.62 14.52
C THR A 12 19.66 -15.13 14.70
N GLU A 13 20.37 -14.47 15.61
CA GLU A 13 20.11 -13.05 15.92
C GLU A 13 20.18 -12.16 14.67
N GLU A 14 21.20 -12.34 13.82
CA GLU A 14 21.33 -11.62 12.55
C GLU A 14 20.20 -11.93 11.54
N GLN A 15 19.74 -13.18 11.49
CA GLN A 15 18.64 -13.57 10.61
C GLN A 15 17.31 -12.97 11.10
N ALA A 16 17.07 -12.99 12.40
CA ALA A 16 15.90 -12.37 13.02
C ALA A 16 15.88 -10.86 12.78
N GLU A 17 17.04 -10.19 12.82
CA GLU A 17 17.16 -8.76 12.54
C GLU A 17 16.86 -8.44 11.08
N LYS A 18 17.40 -9.20 10.13
CA LYS A 18 17.08 -9.06 8.68
C LYS A 18 15.60 -9.28 8.39
N VAL A 19 15.00 -10.31 9.00
CA VAL A 19 13.56 -10.61 8.86
C VAL A 19 12.72 -9.48 9.45
N LEU A 20 13.11 -8.91 10.60
CA LEU A 20 12.41 -7.76 11.19
C LEU A 20 12.49 -6.51 10.34
N VAL A 21 13.62 -6.27 9.67
CA VAL A 21 13.77 -5.14 8.74
C VAL A 21 12.82 -5.30 7.55
N ILE A 22 12.80 -6.48 6.91
CA ILE A 22 11.90 -6.78 5.79
C ILE A 22 10.43 -6.69 6.24
N TYR A 23 10.10 -7.28 7.39
CA TYR A 23 8.75 -7.22 7.95
C TYR A 23 8.30 -5.79 8.25
N LYS A 24 9.19 -4.94 8.79
CA LYS A 24 8.89 -3.52 9.03
C LYS A 24 8.79 -2.72 7.74
N GLU A 25 9.58 -3.04 6.72
CA GLU A 25 9.48 -2.46 5.38
C GLU A 25 8.13 -2.79 4.74
N ASP A 26 7.72 -4.07 4.76
CA ASP A 26 6.42 -4.51 4.25
C ASP A 26 5.29 -3.78 4.99
N LEU A 27 5.38 -3.66 6.33
CA LEU A 27 4.38 -2.96 7.13
C LEU A 27 4.25 -1.46 6.84
N LYS A 28 5.27 -0.79 6.26
CA LYS A 28 5.17 0.64 5.90
C LYS A 28 4.16 0.88 4.79
N SER A 29 3.91 -0.13 3.96
CA SER A 29 2.87 -0.06 2.95
C SER A 29 1.49 -0.26 3.55
N PHE A 30 1.34 -1.08 4.59
CA PHE A 30 0.03 -1.33 5.18
C PHE A 30 -0.49 -0.12 5.98
N ILE A 31 -1.78 0.17 5.85
CA ILE A 31 -2.46 1.10 6.74
C ILE A 31 -2.38 0.52 8.15
N PRO A 32 -1.86 1.25 9.15
CA PRO A 32 -1.77 0.74 10.51
C PRO A 32 -3.16 0.31 11.00
N LYS A 33 -3.28 -0.92 11.51
CA LYS A 33 -4.56 -1.46 12.00
C LYS A 33 -5.30 -0.49 12.92
N ALA A 34 -4.58 0.25 13.76
CA ALA A 34 -5.14 1.28 14.63
C ALA A 34 -5.88 2.40 13.87
N ARG A 35 -5.37 2.85 12.71
CA ARG A 35 -6.05 3.84 11.85
C ARG A 35 -7.25 3.25 11.15
N PHE A 36 -7.18 1.97 10.77
CA PHE A 36 -8.32 1.27 10.17
C PHE A 36 -9.44 1.05 11.20
N ASP A 37 -9.09 0.62 12.41
CA ASP A 37 -10.02 0.48 13.54
C ASP A 37 -10.66 1.84 13.88
N GLU A 38 -9.89 2.92 13.96
CA GLU A 38 -10.38 4.29 14.20
C GLU A 38 -11.41 4.73 13.14
N VAL A 39 -11.13 4.51 11.85
CA VAL A 39 -12.04 4.85 10.76
C VAL A 39 -13.30 4.00 10.79
N ASN A 40 -13.19 2.71 11.11
CA ASN A 40 -14.34 1.82 11.23
C ASN A 40 -15.22 2.16 12.43
N GLU A 41 -14.62 2.49 13.58
CA GLU A 41 -15.36 2.96 14.75
C GLU A 41 -16.04 4.30 14.49
N ALA A 42 -15.37 5.24 13.81
CA ALA A 42 -15.97 6.49 13.39
C ALA A 42 -17.14 6.27 12.41
N LYS A 43 -17.00 5.35 11.45
CA LYS A 43 -18.07 4.95 10.53
C LYS A 43 -19.25 4.36 11.29
N LYS A 44 -19.01 3.44 12.22
CA LYS A 44 -20.06 2.80 13.02
C LYS A 44 -20.81 3.83 13.88
N ASN A 45 -20.09 4.74 14.53
CA ASN A 45 -20.68 5.84 15.31
C ASN A 45 -21.55 6.75 14.42
N LEU A 46 -21.09 7.09 13.21
CA LEU A 46 -21.87 7.88 12.26
C LEU A 46 -23.13 7.14 11.80
N GLU A 47 -23.04 5.82 11.55
CA GLU A 47 -24.20 5.00 11.22
C GLU A 47 -25.24 4.94 12.36
N GLU A 48 -24.79 4.86 13.61
CA GLU A 48 -25.67 4.92 14.78
C GLU A 48 -26.35 6.28 14.93
N GLN A 49 -25.61 7.38 14.73
CA GLN A 49 -26.18 8.73 14.75
C GLN A 49 -27.22 8.92 13.64
N LEU A 50 -26.97 8.41 12.43
CA LEU A 50 -27.92 8.45 11.31
C LEU A 50 -29.21 7.70 11.65
N LYS A 51 -29.10 6.52 12.28
CA LYS A 51 -30.27 5.75 12.73
C LYS A 51 -31.08 6.50 13.80
N ASP A 52 -30.41 7.14 14.76
CA ASP A 52 -31.10 7.92 15.80
C ASP A 52 -31.82 9.14 15.19
N ARG A 53 -31.17 9.84 14.24
CA ARG A 53 -31.79 10.94 13.49
C ARG A 53 -33.01 10.48 12.69
N ASP A 54 -32.94 9.34 12.01
CA ASP A 54 -34.08 8.81 11.25
C ASP A 54 -35.24 8.43 12.16
N LYS A 55 -34.95 7.90 13.36
CA LYS A 55 -35.96 7.66 14.40
C LYS A 55 -36.61 8.96 14.86
N GLN A 56 -35.82 9.98 15.17
CA GLN A 56 -36.33 11.31 15.55
C GLN A 56 -37.19 11.94 14.44
N LEU A 57 -36.79 11.82 13.17
CA LEU A 57 -37.57 12.29 12.03
C LEU A 57 -38.90 11.55 11.91
N LYS A 58 -38.90 10.24 12.14
CA LYS A 58 -40.13 9.44 12.14
C LYS A 58 -41.07 9.86 13.28
N ASP A 59 -40.55 9.97 14.49
CA ASP A 59 -41.31 10.42 15.67
C ASP A 59 -41.87 11.84 15.48
N LEU A 60 -41.09 12.73 14.84
CA LEU A 60 -41.55 14.07 14.51
C LEU A 60 -42.64 14.03 13.43
N GLY A 61 -42.50 13.16 12.43
CA GLY A 61 -43.48 12.94 11.37
C GLY A 61 -44.83 12.51 11.91
N GLU A 62 -44.85 11.64 12.91
CA GLU A 62 -46.08 11.21 13.60
C GLU A 62 -46.74 12.36 14.38
N LYS A 63 -45.95 13.29 14.95
CA LYS A 63 -46.44 14.46 15.70
C LYS A 63 -46.95 15.58 14.80
N VAL A 64 -46.45 15.69 13.57
CA VAL A 64 -46.81 16.76 12.63
C VAL A 64 -47.67 16.27 11.45
N LYS A 65 -48.24 15.08 11.56
CA LYS A 65 -49.03 14.40 10.50
C LYS A 65 -50.17 15.24 9.90
N ASP A 66 -50.70 16.20 10.66
CA ASP A 66 -51.79 17.09 10.22
C ASP A 66 -51.26 18.37 9.53
N ASN A 67 -49.94 18.53 9.43
CA ASN A 67 -49.27 19.59 8.70
C ASN A 67 -48.56 19.00 7.47
N GLU A 68 -49.17 19.20 6.30
CA GLU A 68 -48.68 18.66 5.02
C GLU A 68 -47.26 19.15 4.67
N GLU A 69 -46.96 20.43 4.93
CA GLU A 69 -45.65 21.03 4.66
C GLU A 69 -44.55 20.37 5.50
N LEU A 70 -44.78 20.22 6.81
CA LEU A 70 -43.82 19.57 7.71
C LEU A 70 -43.70 18.06 7.43
N THR A 71 -44.80 17.39 7.09
CA THR A 71 -44.78 15.97 6.72
C THR A 71 -43.96 15.74 5.45
N LYS A 72 -44.07 16.64 4.47
CA LYS A 72 -43.27 16.59 3.24
C LYS A 72 -41.79 16.81 3.52
N GLN A 73 -41.45 17.86 4.29
CA GLN A 73 -40.06 18.14 4.66
C GLN A 73 -39.41 16.97 5.42
N ILE A 74 -40.16 16.27 6.26
CA ILE A 74 -39.66 15.09 6.99
C ILE A 74 -39.36 13.92 6.04
N LYS A 75 -40.21 13.67 5.04
CA LYS A 75 -39.94 12.66 4.01
C LYS A 75 -38.71 13.02 3.18
N ASP A 76 -38.60 14.28 2.76
CA ASP A 76 -37.45 14.77 1.99
C ASP A 76 -36.14 14.62 2.81
N LEU A 77 -36.18 14.92 4.11
CA LEU A 77 -35.04 14.73 5.02
C LEU A 77 -34.67 13.25 5.21
N GLN A 78 -35.65 12.35 5.31
CA GLN A 78 -35.41 10.91 5.40
C GLN A 78 -34.76 10.36 4.12
N GLU A 79 -35.24 10.80 2.96
CA GLU A 79 -34.69 10.40 1.67
C GLU A 79 -33.28 10.98 1.46
N ALA A 80 -33.06 12.24 1.84
CA ALA A 80 -31.75 12.87 1.83
C ALA A 80 -30.74 12.15 2.75
N ASN A 81 -31.14 11.76 3.96
CA ASN A 81 -30.30 10.98 4.87
C ASN A 81 -29.91 9.62 4.27
N LYS A 82 -30.88 8.91 3.68
CA LYS A 82 -30.63 7.62 3.04
C LYS A 82 -29.65 7.76 1.88
N LYS A 83 -29.87 8.76 1.01
CA LYS A 83 -28.98 9.04 -0.12
C LYS A 83 -27.58 9.43 0.33
N ALA A 84 -27.48 10.31 1.33
CA ALA A 84 -26.20 10.71 1.91
C ALA A 84 -25.44 9.50 2.47
N LYS A 85 -26.13 8.59 3.17
CA LYS A 85 -25.51 7.36 3.69
C LYS A 85 -24.92 6.49 2.58
N GLU A 86 -25.69 6.23 1.52
CA GLU A 86 -25.24 5.44 0.37
C GLU A 86 -24.06 6.12 -0.36
N GLU A 87 -24.10 7.44 -0.54
CA GLU A 87 -23.01 8.23 -1.12
C GLU A 87 -21.74 8.18 -0.26
N TYR A 88 -21.86 8.31 1.07
CA TYR A 88 -20.72 8.23 1.99
C TYR A 88 -20.10 6.83 2.00
N GLU A 89 -20.91 5.78 2.08
CA GLU A 89 -20.42 4.39 2.02
C GLU A 89 -19.69 4.12 0.71
N THR A 90 -20.25 4.57 -0.41
CA THR A 90 -19.62 4.45 -1.73
C THR A 90 -18.32 5.23 -1.81
N LYS A 91 -18.29 6.46 -1.29
CA LYS A 91 -17.10 7.32 -1.29
C LYS A 91 -15.98 6.75 -0.43
N ILE A 92 -16.29 6.22 0.75
CA ILE A 92 -15.33 5.55 1.62
C ILE A 92 -14.79 4.30 0.92
N LYS A 93 -15.67 3.45 0.37
CA LYS A 93 -15.25 2.26 -0.38
C LYS A 93 -14.30 2.63 -1.51
N ASN A 94 -14.68 3.60 -2.35
CA ASN A 94 -13.85 4.04 -3.48
C ASN A 94 -12.50 4.60 -3.04
N LEU A 95 -12.46 5.43 -1.99
CA LEU A 95 -11.23 6.00 -1.47
C LEU A 95 -10.30 4.94 -0.88
N THR A 96 -10.85 3.95 -0.16
CA THR A 96 -10.09 2.82 0.35
C THR A 96 -9.50 1.98 -0.79
N LEU A 97 -10.32 1.66 -1.80
CA LEU A 97 -9.86 0.93 -2.99
C LEU A 97 -8.77 1.72 -3.74
N ASP A 98 -8.97 3.02 -3.98
CA ASP A 98 -8.02 3.87 -4.71
C ASP A 98 -6.67 3.92 -4.00
N ASN A 99 -6.66 4.11 -2.68
CA ASN A 99 -5.43 4.17 -1.90
C ASN A 99 -4.66 2.85 -1.95
N ALA A 100 -5.36 1.73 -1.78
CA ALA A 100 -4.74 0.42 -1.81
C ALA A 100 -4.24 0.03 -3.20
N ILE A 101 -4.98 0.35 -4.26
CA ILE A 101 -4.53 0.15 -5.65
C ILE A 101 -3.27 0.98 -5.92
N LYS A 102 -3.27 2.28 -5.57
CA LYS A 102 -2.10 3.15 -5.77
C LYS A 102 -0.88 2.64 -5.02
N LEU A 103 -1.07 2.22 -3.77
CA LEU A 103 -0.02 1.66 -2.95
C LEU A 103 0.59 0.42 -3.61
N ALA A 104 -0.26 -0.52 -4.00
CA ALA A 104 0.21 -1.77 -4.58
C ALA A 104 0.86 -1.54 -5.95
N LEU A 105 0.36 -0.61 -6.77
CA LEU A 105 1.05 -0.18 -8.00
C LEU A 105 2.44 0.38 -7.73
N LYS A 106 2.59 1.19 -6.68
CA LYS A 106 3.87 1.76 -6.26
C LYS A 106 4.85 0.68 -5.78
N GLU A 107 4.38 -0.29 -4.99
CA GLU A 107 5.19 -1.43 -4.55
C GLU A 107 5.70 -2.27 -5.72
N HIS A 108 4.84 -2.47 -6.72
CA HIS A 108 5.18 -3.20 -7.93
C HIS A 108 5.97 -2.36 -8.94
N LYS A 109 6.35 -1.12 -8.60
CA LYS A 109 7.12 -0.18 -9.42
C LYS A 109 6.46 0.13 -10.76
N ALA A 110 5.16 0.41 -10.74
CA ALA A 110 4.46 0.93 -11.90
C ALA A 110 4.97 2.33 -12.25
N LYS A 111 5.15 2.62 -13.54
CA LYS A 111 5.65 3.91 -14.06
C LYS A 111 4.59 5.02 -14.04
N TYR A 112 3.31 4.65 -14.13
CA TYR A 112 2.17 5.57 -14.23
C TYR A 112 1.02 5.07 -13.36
N GLU A 113 1.17 5.18 -12.04
CA GLU A 113 0.20 4.61 -11.09
C GLU A 113 -1.20 5.20 -11.31
N ASP A 114 -1.32 6.52 -11.48
CA ASP A 114 -2.61 7.20 -11.67
C ASP A 114 -3.36 6.75 -12.93
N LEU A 115 -2.65 6.33 -13.99
CA LEU A 115 -3.28 5.82 -15.21
C LEU A 115 -3.73 4.36 -15.05
N LEU A 116 -2.96 3.59 -14.29
CA LEU A 116 -3.21 2.16 -14.08
C LEU A 116 -4.34 1.90 -13.08
N VAL A 117 -4.61 2.82 -12.14
CA VAL A 117 -5.72 2.70 -11.19
C VAL A 117 -7.06 2.42 -11.88
N ASN A 118 -7.29 2.99 -13.07
CA ASN A 118 -8.52 2.81 -13.83
C ASN A 118 -8.63 1.45 -14.55
N LYS A 119 -7.57 0.63 -14.54
CA LYS A 119 -7.58 -0.72 -15.15
C LYS A 119 -8.04 -1.80 -14.18
N PHE A 120 -8.23 -1.46 -12.91
CA PHE A 120 -8.71 -2.38 -11.89
C PHE A 120 -10.22 -2.51 -11.92
N ASP A 121 -10.69 -3.74 -11.85
CA ASP A 121 -12.09 -4.09 -11.72
C ASP A 121 -12.49 -4.00 -10.24
N ARG A 122 -13.00 -2.83 -9.86
CA ARG A 122 -13.40 -2.48 -8.49
C ARG A 122 -14.54 -3.34 -7.96
N GLU A 123 -15.36 -3.92 -8.83
CA GLU A 123 -16.50 -4.76 -8.42
C GLU A 123 -16.02 -6.12 -7.89
N LYS A 124 -14.88 -6.59 -8.40
CA LYS A 124 -14.23 -7.83 -7.93
C LYS A 124 -13.32 -7.64 -6.72
N LEU A 125 -13.13 -6.39 -6.27
CA LEU A 125 -12.30 -6.09 -5.10
C LEU A 125 -13.14 -6.07 -3.83
N VAL A 126 -12.80 -6.96 -2.90
CA VAL A 126 -13.47 -7.07 -1.59
C VAL A 126 -12.54 -6.57 -0.50
N ILE A 127 -12.98 -5.56 0.23
CA ILE A 127 -12.28 -5.05 1.42
C ILE A 127 -12.57 -6.01 2.57
N LYS A 128 -11.54 -6.68 3.09
CA LYS A 128 -11.62 -7.57 4.24
C LYS A 128 -11.55 -6.79 5.56
N ASP A 129 -11.97 -7.43 6.63
CA ASP A 129 -11.99 -6.87 8.00
C ASP A 129 -10.59 -6.56 8.55
N ASP A 130 -9.53 -7.10 7.94
CA ASP A 130 -8.14 -6.82 8.28
C ASP A 130 -7.55 -5.62 7.51
N GLY A 131 -8.36 -4.98 6.65
CA GLY A 131 -7.95 -3.87 5.79
C GLY A 131 -7.25 -4.30 4.51
N THR A 132 -7.11 -5.61 4.25
CA THR A 132 -6.60 -6.12 2.97
C THR A 132 -7.70 -6.12 1.91
N ILE A 133 -7.28 -6.09 0.64
CA ILE A 133 -8.21 -6.16 -0.49
C ILE A 133 -7.99 -7.46 -1.24
N GLU A 134 -9.00 -8.32 -1.19
CA GLU A 134 -9.03 -9.56 -1.95
C GLU A 134 -9.16 -9.28 -3.46
N GLY A 135 -8.47 -10.08 -4.27
CA GLY A 135 -8.44 -9.92 -5.73
C GLY A 135 -7.48 -8.82 -6.22
N LEU A 136 -6.94 -7.97 -5.35
CA LEU A 136 -6.02 -6.91 -5.74
C LEU A 136 -4.70 -7.47 -6.32
N ASN A 137 -4.08 -8.41 -5.60
CA ASN A 137 -2.81 -9.03 -6.03
C ASN A 137 -2.95 -9.78 -7.35
N GLU A 138 -4.06 -10.46 -7.56
CA GLU A 138 -4.35 -11.19 -8.80
C GLU A 138 -4.47 -10.23 -9.99
N GLN A 139 -5.18 -9.11 -9.82
CA GLN A 139 -5.30 -8.09 -10.85
C GLN A 139 -3.97 -7.40 -11.15
N ILE A 140 -3.13 -7.15 -10.15
CA ILE A 140 -1.78 -6.59 -10.37
C ILE A 140 -0.89 -7.57 -11.13
N ALA A 141 -0.91 -8.86 -10.76
CA ALA A 141 -0.13 -9.89 -11.45
C ALA A 141 -0.55 -9.95 -12.93
N ALA A 142 -1.85 -10.01 -13.20
CA ALA A 142 -2.38 -10.00 -14.57
C ALA A 142 -2.03 -8.70 -15.32
N LEU A 143 -2.08 -7.55 -14.66
CA LEU A 143 -1.71 -6.26 -15.25
C LEU A 143 -0.21 -6.22 -15.59
N LYS A 144 0.64 -6.76 -14.71
CA LYS A 144 2.08 -6.85 -14.92
C LYS A 144 2.45 -7.80 -16.05
N GLU A 145 1.75 -8.91 -16.19
CA GLU A 145 1.97 -9.86 -17.29
C GLU A 145 1.58 -9.26 -18.65
N ASN A 146 0.45 -8.57 -18.71
CA ASN A 146 -0.08 -7.97 -19.94
C ASN A 146 0.64 -6.68 -20.33
N TYR A 147 1.14 -5.91 -19.37
CA TYR A 147 1.72 -4.59 -19.58
C TYR A 147 3.10 -4.44 -18.96
N LYS A 148 4.00 -5.39 -19.22
CA LYS A 148 5.36 -5.42 -18.65
C LYS A 148 6.12 -4.09 -18.81
N ASP A 149 5.91 -3.38 -19.91
CA ASP A 149 6.59 -2.12 -20.22
C ASP A 149 6.16 -0.96 -19.29
N LEU A 150 4.99 -1.07 -18.66
CA LEU A 150 4.46 -0.08 -17.72
C LEU A 150 5.00 -0.27 -16.30
N PHE A 151 5.79 -1.31 -16.05
CA PHE A 151 6.45 -1.57 -14.79
C PHE A 151 7.97 -1.44 -14.96
N GLU A 152 8.65 -0.98 -13.92
CA GLU A 152 10.11 -0.94 -13.91
C GLU A 152 10.67 -2.37 -13.86
N GLN A 153 11.62 -2.64 -14.75
CA GLN A 153 12.39 -3.87 -14.69
C GLN A 153 13.56 -3.68 -13.71
N PRO A 154 13.95 -4.73 -12.97
CA PRO A 154 15.14 -4.67 -12.15
C PRO A 154 16.34 -4.33 -13.04
N LEU A 155 17.00 -3.20 -12.76
CA LEU A 155 18.24 -2.82 -13.43
C LEU A 155 19.33 -3.83 -13.04
N SER A 156 19.67 -4.75 -13.95
CA SER A 156 20.88 -5.56 -13.83
C SER A 156 22.02 -4.82 -14.52
N GLY A 157 22.87 -4.16 -13.73
CA GLY A 157 24.16 -3.66 -14.22
C GLY A 157 25.23 -4.73 -14.04
N HIS A 158 26.00 -5.01 -15.08
CA HIS A 158 27.30 -5.66 -14.88
C HIS A 158 28.27 -4.63 -14.32
N THR A 159 29.04 -4.99 -13.29
CA THR A 159 30.22 -4.21 -12.91
C THR A 159 31.12 -4.11 -14.14
N PRO A 160 31.50 -2.90 -14.59
CA PRO A 160 32.46 -2.74 -15.68
C PRO A 160 33.70 -3.56 -15.35
N ASN A 161 34.21 -4.30 -16.34
CA ASN A 161 35.46 -5.03 -16.17
C ASN A 161 36.59 -4.02 -16.05
N ASN A 162 36.84 -3.55 -14.82
CA ASN A 162 37.97 -2.71 -14.49
C ASN A 162 39.20 -3.60 -14.30
N THR A 163 39.57 -4.37 -15.33
CA THR A 163 40.95 -4.80 -15.51
C THR A 163 41.70 -3.57 -16.01
N GLY A 164 41.85 -2.59 -15.12
CA GLY A 164 42.91 -1.60 -15.30
C GLY A 164 44.19 -2.39 -15.47
N ASP A 165 44.93 -2.08 -16.52
CA ASP A 165 46.27 -2.56 -16.78
C ASP A 165 47.14 -2.15 -15.59
N ASN A 166 47.09 -2.96 -14.53
CA ASN A 166 47.86 -2.77 -13.32
C ASN A 166 49.09 -3.64 -13.52
N PRO A 167 50.24 -3.06 -13.93
CA PRO A 167 51.45 -3.83 -14.05
C PRO A 167 51.74 -4.38 -12.66
N GLU A 168 51.55 -5.69 -12.48
CA GLU A 168 51.86 -6.37 -11.24
C GLU A 168 53.29 -5.99 -10.87
N GLY A 169 53.51 -5.64 -9.60
CA GLY A 169 54.76 -5.11 -9.07
C GLY A 169 56.01 -5.98 -9.23
N GLY A 170 55.96 -7.06 -10.03
CA GLY A 170 57.09 -7.87 -10.46
C GLY A 170 57.89 -7.24 -11.61
N GLU A 171 57.27 -6.60 -12.61
CA GLU A 171 58.02 -6.02 -13.75
C GLU A 171 58.85 -4.80 -13.33
N LEU A 172 58.30 -3.94 -12.46
CA LEU A 172 59.03 -2.80 -11.91
C LEU A 172 60.21 -3.24 -11.02
N GLN A 173 60.10 -4.37 -10.32
CA GLN A 173 61.21 -4.94 -9.55
C GLN A 173 62.28 -5.53 -10.46
N GLN A 174 61.91 -6.16 -11.57
CA GLN A 174 62.87 -6.65 -12.55
C GLN A 174 63.65 -5.50 -13.20
N ILE A 175 62.95 -4.44 -13.63
CA ILE A 175 63.58 -3.23 -14.19
C ILE A 175 64.49 -2.57 -13.14
N ALA A 176 64.05 -2.45 -11.88
CA ALA A 176 64.86 -1.89 -10.81
C ALA A 176 66.12 -2.73 -10.51
N ASN A 177 66.01 -4.06 -10.56
CA ASN A 177 67.15 -4.96 -10.37
C ASN A 177 68.14 -4.87 -11.55
N THR A 178 67.66 -4.80 -12.79
CA THR A 178 68.51 -4.61 -13.98
C THR A 178 69.27 -3.29 -13.94
N ILE A 179 68.61 -2.20 -13.53
CA ILE A 179 69.24 -0.88 -13.39
C ILE A 179 70.31 -0.92 -12.29
N ARG A 180 70.04 -1.55 -11.14
CA ARG A 180 70.99 -1.67 -10.03
C ARG A 180 72.23 -2.48 -10.43
N GLN A 181 72.03 -3.58 -11.14
CA GLN A 181 73.11 -4.44 -11.64
C GLN A 181 74.01 -3.74 -12.67
N ASN A 182 73.44 -2.87 -13.52
CA ASN A 182 74.20 -2.10 -14.52
C ASN A 182 74.92 -0.88 -13.92
N LEU A 183 74.44 -0.36 -12.78
CA LEU A 183 75.05 0.78 -12.08
C LEU A 183 76.02 0.37 -10.95
N GLY A 184 76.19 -0.94 -10.69
CA GLY A 184 77.19 -1.47 -9.78
C GLY A 184 76.91 -1.26 -8.29
N PHE A 185 75.62 -1.19 -7.90
CA PHE A 185 75.20 -1.21 -6.48
C PHE A 185 74.71 -2.60 -6.04
#